data_AF-A0A932SNT8-F1
#
_entry.id   AF-A0A932SNT8-F1
#
_cell.length_a   1.000
_cell.length_b   1.000
_cell.length_c   1.000
_cell.angle_alpha   90.00
_cell.angle_beta   90.00
_cell.angle_gamma   90.00
#
_symmetry.space_group_name_H-M   'P 1'
#
loop_
_entity.id
_entity.type
_entity.pdbx_description
1 polymer ?
#
loop_
_entity_poly.entity_id
_entity_poly.type
_entity_poly.pdbx_seq_one_letter_code
_entity_poly.pdbx_strand_id
1 'polypeptide(L)'
;MRTRHTMTVSLPPAMAREVEAVRRSEHRTRSELVREALRTYFTVRHAYTPTQPELRAIERGRAAFRRGDSITLDDFRASVDAAGRKARAKKRPARATA
;
A
#
# COMPACT_ATOMS: atom_id res chain seq x y z
N MET A 1 -6.05 -26.86 -11.60
CA MET A 1 -4.66 -26.37 -11.80
C MET A 1 -4.02 -26.18 -10.42
N ARG A 2 -2.93 -26.90 -10.07
CA ARG A 2 -2.28 -26.71 -8.75
C ARG A 2 -1.46 -25.41 -8.79
N THR A 3 -1.79 -24.45 -7.94
CA THR A 3 -1.15 -23.11 -7.88
C THR A 3 0.04 -23.04 -6.92
N ARG A 4 0.58 -24.18 -6.49
CA ARG A 4 1.66 -24.25 -5.48
C ARG A 4 2.75 -25.22 -5.92
N HIS A 5 4.00 -24.80 -5.71
CA HIS A 5 5.18 -25.63 -5.90
C HIS A 5 5.79 -25.99 -4.53
N THR A 6 6.22 -27.24 -4.35
CA THR A 6 6.79 -27.71 -3.08
C THR A 6 8.27 -27.41 -3.06
N MET A 7 8.75 -26.88 -1.93
CA MET A 7 10.17 -26.61 -1.68
C MET A 7 10.55 -27.23 -0.33
N THR A 8 11.70 -27.88 -0.28
CA THR A 8 12.29 -28.43 0.94
C THR A 8 13.51 -27.62 1.32
N VAL A 9 13.60 -27.20 2.58
CA VAL A 9 14.72 -26.43 3.11
C VAL A 9 15.16 -27.01 4.44
N SER A 10 16.46 -27.01 4.69
CA SER A 10 17.04 -27.35 6.00
C SER A 10 17.16 -26.08 6.83
N LEU A 11 16.73 -26.13 8.09
CA LEU A 11 16.85 -25.03 9.04
C LEU A 11 17.83 -25.39 10.16
N PRO A 12 18.61 -24.44 10.69
CA PRO A 12 19.36 -24.64 11.92
C PRO A 12 18.43 -25.15 13.04
N PRO A 13 18.86 -26.08 13.91
CA PRO A 13 17.98 -26.68 14.91
C PRO A 13 17.31 -25.67 15.83
N ALA A 14 18.00 -24.58 16.16
CA ALA A 14 17.43 -23.49 16.95
C ALA A 14 16.25 -22.80 16.24
N MET A 15 16.42 -22.48 14.95
CA MET A 15 15.38 -21.85 14.12
C MET A 15 14.19 -22.79 13.91
N ALA A 16 14.44 -24.09 13.72
CA ALA A 16 13.36 -25.08 13.60
C ALA A 16 12.50 -25.13 14.88
N ARG A 17 13.12 -25.08 16.07
CA ARG A 17 12.39 -25.00 17.35
C ARG A 17 11.56 -23.73 17.47
N GLU A 18 12.08 -22.60 17.02
CA GLU A 18 11.37 -21.33 17.04
C GLU A 18 10.15 -21.33 16.12
N VAL A 19 10.28 -21.86 14.90
CA VAL A 19 9.15 -22.07 13.98
C VAL A 19 8.06 -22.93 14.62
N GLU A 20 8.45 -23.98 15.36
CA GLU A 20 7.50 -24.83 16.09
C GLU A 20 6.79 -24.11 17.25
N ALA A 21 7.49 -23.23 17.97
CA ALA A 21 6.92 -22.46 19.05
C ALA A 21 5.90 -21.43 18.52
N VAL A 22 6.31 -20.63 17.54
CA VAL A 22 5.48 -19.55 16.96
C VAL A 22 4.23 -20.11 16.29
N ARG A 23 4.36 -21.18 15.49
CA ARG A 23 3.18 -21.77 14.83
C ARG A 23 2.14 -22.28 15.85
N ARG A 24 2.58 -22.75 17.02
CA ARG A 24 1.70 -23.26 18.07
C ARG A 24 1.01 -22.12 18.81
N SER A 25 1.74 -21.07 19.16
CA SER A 25 1.17 -19.89 19.82
C SER A 25 0.18 -19.15 18.92
N GLU A 26 0.43 -19.11 17.61
CA GLU A 26 -0.45 -18.44 16.65
C GLU A 26 -1.54 -19.34 16.06
N HIS A 27 -1.60 -20.63 16.44
CA HIS A 27 -2.51 -21.63 15.86
C HIS A 27 -2.44 -21.73 14.32
N ARG A 28 -1.22 -21.72 13.75
CA ARG A 28 -0.95 -21.75 12.30
C ARG A 28 -0.22 -23.01 11.86
N THR A 29 -0.28 -23.30 10.55
CA THR A 29 0.54 -24.34 9.93
C THR A 29 1.96 -23.85 9.64
N ARG A 30 2.93 -24.77 9.53
CA ARG A 30 4.32 -24.43 9.13
C ARG A 30 4.36 -23.69 7.80
N SER A 31 3.60 -24.17 6.81
CA SER A 31 3.62 -23.59 5.48
C SER A 31 2.97 -22.21 5.44
N GLU A 32 2.01 -21.91 6.31
CA GLU A 32 1.46 -20.55 6.44
C GLU A 32 2.50 -19.60 7.02
N LEU A 33 3.12 -19.97 8.14
CA LEU A 33 4.15 -19.16 8.78
C LEU A 33 5.32 -18.87 7.83
N VAL A 34 5.83 -19.91 7.14
CA VAL A 34 6.94 -19.74 6.19
C VAL A 34 6.53 -18.88 4.99
N ARG A 35 5.32 -19.06 4.45
CA ARG A 35 4.84 -18.21 3.36
C ARG A 35 4.70 -16.75 3.78
N GLU A 36 4.19 -16.49 4.97
CA GLU A 36 4.06 -15.14 5.50
C GLU A 36 5.44 -14.51 5.70
N ALA A 37 6.36 -15.21 6.37
CA ALA A 37 7.73 -14.74 6.55
C ALA A 37 8.42 -14.41 5.22
N LEU A 38 8.25 -15.25 4.19
CA LEU A 38 8.80 -14.98 2.86
C LEU A 38 8.13 -13.77 2.18
N ARG A 39 6.80 -13.62 2.29
CA ARG A 39 6.10 -12.44 1.79
C ARG A 39 6.62 -11.18 2.47
N THR A 40 6.69 -11.16 3.80
CA THR A 40 7.22 -10.04 4.57
C THR A 40 8.65 -9.73 4.17
N TYR A 41 9.53 -10.73 4.05
CA TYR A 41 10.91 -10.54 3.62
C TYR A 41 10.99 -9.90 2.24
N PHE A 42 10.22 -10.36 1.26
CA PHE A 42 10.20 -9.77 -0.08
C PHE A 42 9.59 -8.36 -0.07
N THR A 43 8.52 -8.12 0.69
CA THR A 43 7.94 -6.78 0.80
C THR A 43 8.91 -5.78 1.41
N VAL A 44 9.64 -6.17 2.46
CA VAL A 44 10.64 -5.30 3.10
C VAL A 44 11.87 -5.12 2.22
N ARG A 45 12.37 -6.20 1.60
CA ARG A 45 13.56 -6.16 0.74
C ARG A 45 13.33 -5.43 -0.58
N HIS A 46 12.10 -5.47 -1.09
CA HIS A 46 11.68 -4.72 -2.27
C HIS A 46 10.88 -3.48 -1.90
N ALA A 47 10.98 -3.02 -0.64
CA ALA A 47 10.40 -1.75 -0.27
C ALA A 47 11.00 -0.66 -1.17
N TYR A 48 10.12 0.11 -1.79
CA TYR A 48 10.53 1.25 -2.58
C TYR A 48 11.44 2.14 -1.75
N THR A 49 12.66 2.37 -2.21
CA THR A 49 13.58 3.33 -1.59
C THR A 49 13.31 4.68 -2.24
N PRO A 50 12.74 5.67 -1.51
CA PRO A 50 12.45 6.96 -2.11
C PRO A 50 13.74 7.66 -2.53
N THR A 51 13.68 8.29 -3.69
CA THR A 51 14.74 9.17 -4.20
C THR A 51 14.83 10.44 -3.32
N GLN A 52 15.98 11.13 -3.37
CA GLN A 52 16.17 12.38 -2.64
C GLN A 52 15.09 13.45 -2.93
N PRO A 53 14.65 13.66 -4.18
CA PRO A 53 13.53 14.56 -4.47
C PRO A 53 12.22 14.16 -3.77
N GLU A 54 11.92 12.87 -3.71
CA GLU A 54 10.71 12.36 -3.05
C GLU A 54 10.78 12.48 -1.55
N LEU A 55 11.94 12.21 -0.93
CA LEU A 55 12.14 12.46 0.50
C LEU A 55 11.87 13.92 0.85
N ARG A 56 12.41 14.86 0.08
CA ARG A 56 12.12 16.29 0.25
C ARG A 56 10.64 16.61 0.03
N ALA A 57 9.97 15.96 -0.93
CA ALA A 57 8.55 16.16 -1.16
C ALA A 57 7.70 15.68 0.04
N ILE A 58 8.05 14.52 0.61
CA ILE A 58 7.42 13.98 1.81
C ILE A 58 7.63 14.92 3.00
N GLU A 59 8.85 15.43 3.20
CA GLU A 59 9.14 16.38 4.27
C GLU A 59 8.36 17.69 4.12
N ARG A 60 8.28 18.24 2.90
CA ARG A 60 7.46 19.41 2.61
C ARG A 60 5.98 19.15 2.94
N GLY A 61 5.45 18.01 2.53
CA GLY A 61 4.07 17.61 2.82
C GLY A 61 3.81 17.48 4.33
N ARG A 62 4.72 16.84 5.07
CA ARG A 62 4.63 16.73 6.54
C ARG A 62 4.68 18.10 7.23
N ALA A 63 5.52 19.01 6.73
CA ALA A 63 5.60 20.36 7.27
C ALA A 63 4.32 21.17 7.00
N ALA A 64 3.74 21.07 5.80
CA ALA A 64 2.46 21.68 5.46
C ALA A 64 1.34 21.15 6.37
N PHE A 65 1.25 19.83 6.53
CA PHE A 65 0.28 19.21 7.42
C PHE A 65 0.40 19.72 8.87
N ARG A 66 1.62 19.81 9.41
CA ARG A 66 1.85 20.34 10.78
C ARG A 66 1.44 21.80 10.94
N ARG A 67 1.52 22.61 9.88
CA ARG A 67 1.06 24.01 9.91
C ARG A 67 -0.45 24.16 9.77
N GLY A 68 -1.17 23.06 9.48
CA GLY A 68 -2.59 23.11 9.15
C GLY A 68 -2.86 23.47 7.69
N ASP A 69 -1.83 23.50 6.84
CA ASP A 69 -1.95 23.72 5.39
C ASP A 69 -2.44 22.42 4.69
N SER A 70 -3.57 21.89 5.15
CA SER A 70 -4.17 20.65 4.68
C SER A 70 -5.68 20.76 4.63
N ILE A 71 -6.29 20.13 3.63
CA ILE A 71 -7.76 20.02 3.50
C ILE A 71 -8.22 18.62 3.91
N THR A 72 -9.50 18.50 4.26
CA THR A 72 -10.09 17.19 4.51
C THR A 72 -10.26 16.42 3.20
N LEU A 73 -10.40 15.09 3.32
CA LEU A 73 -10.65 14.25 2.14
C LEU A 73 -11.99 14.60 1.46
N ASP A 74 -13.00 14.96 2.23
CA ASP A 74 -14.32 15.31 1.70
C ASP A 74 -14.28 16.66 0.98
N ASP A 75 -13.58 17.66 1.52
CA ASP A 75 -13.36 18.94 0.84
C ASP A 75 -12.59 18.75 -0.48
N PHE A 76 -11.57 17.90 -0.46
CA PHE A 76 -10.82 17.55 -1.65
C PHE A 76 -11.73 16.91 -2.71
N ARG A 77 -12.51 15.87 -2.34
CA ARG A 77 -13.46 15.21 -3.24
C ARG A 77 -14.47 16.18 -3.83
N ALA A 78 -15.07 17.03 -2.99
CA ALA A 78 -16.00 18.06 -3.41
C ALA A 78 -15.38 19.02 -4.43
N SER A 79 -14.12 19.43 -4.23
CA SER A 79 -13.40 20.31 -5.15
C SER A 79 -13.09 19.66 -6.50
N VAL A 80 -12.69 18.39 -6.51
CA VAL A 80 -12.42 17.62 -7.74
C VAL A 80 -13.72 17.38 -8.52
N ASP A 81 -14.79 17.00 -7.84
CA ASP A 81 -16.09 16.80 -8.46
C ASP A 81 -16.64 18.10 -9.05
N ALA A 82 -16.48 19.22 -8.35
CA ALA A 82 -16.85 20.54 -8.85
C ALA A 82 -16.04 20.93 -10.10
N ALA A 83 -14.74 20.63 -10.13
CA ALA A 83 -13.89 20.86 -11.31
C ALA A 83 -14.35 19.99 -12.50
N GLY A 84 -14.68 18.72 -12.28
CA GLY A 84 -15.21 17.82 -13.29
C GLY A 84 -16.56 18.29 -13.88
N ARG A 85 -17.46 18.80 -13.02
CA ARG A 85 -18.73 19.40 -13.46
C ARG A 85 -18.52 20.63 -14.34
N LYS A 86 -17.59 21.53 -13.99
CA LYS A 86 -17.26 22.72 -14.80
C LYS A 86 -16.68 22.33 -16.17
N ALA A 87 -15.79 21.34 -16.22
CA ALA A 87 -15.23 20.85 -17.48
C ALA A 87 -16.30 20.25 -18.41
N ARG A 88 -17.31 19.56 -17.86
CA ARG A 88 -18.45 19.02 -18.62
C ARG A 88 -19.40 20.11 -19.11
N ALA A 89 -19.68 21.14 -18.31
CA ALA A 89 -20.53 22.26 -18.70
C ALA A 89 -19.96 23.02 -19.91
N LYS A 90 -18.64 23.24 -19.96
CA LYS A 90 -17.95 23.88 -21.10
C LYS A 90 -18.02 23.07 -22.40
N LYS A 91 -18.19 21.74 -22.31
CA LYS A 91 -18.26 20.84 -23.47
C LYS A 91 -19.67 20.66 -24.07
N ARG A 92 -20.73 21.11 -23.40
CA ARG A 92 -22.10 21.02 -23.96
C ARG A 92 -22.34 22.26 -24.84
N PRO A 93 -22.42 22.13 -26.18
CA PRO A 93 -22.83 23.26 -27.00
C PRO A 93 -24.26 23.67 -26.62
N ALA A 94 -24.55 24.97 -26.68
CA ALA A 94 -25.89 25.49 -26.47
C ALA A 94 -26.85 24.82 -27.45
N ARG A 95 -27.90 24.18 -26.94
CA ARG A 95 -28.95 23.60 -27.76
C ARG A 95 -29.66 24.75 -28.46
N ALA A 96 -29.36 24.99 -29.73
CA ALA A 96 -30.03 25.99 -30.55
C ALA A 96 -31.53 25.65 -30.56
N THR A 97 -32.34 26.53 -29.97
CA THR A 97 -33.80 26.51 -30.08
C THR A 97 -34.19 26.99 -31.47
N ALA A 98 -35.09 26.23 -32.09
CA ALA A 98 -35.61 26.38 -33.46
C ALA A 98 -36.37 27.69 -33.67
#